data_AF-A0A9D2EKD9-F1
#
_entry.id   AF-A0A9D2EKD9-F1
#
_cell.length_a   1.000
_cell.length_b   1.000
_cell.length_c   1.000
_cell.angle_alpha   90.00
_cell.angle_beta   90.00
_cell.angle_gamma   90.00
#
_symmetry.space_group_name_H-M   'P 1'
#
loop_
_entity.id
_entity.type
_entity.pdbx_description
1 polymer ?
#
loop_
_entity_poly.entity_id
_entity_poly.type
_entity_poly.pdbx_seq_one_letter_code
_entity_poly.pdbx_strand_id
1 'polypeptide(L)'
;MQNIIKKIATIKYMRQNTIFADVFNYFIHNGEQVICPECLQELDTRELDIPYGGEKGHKQPVQRSRDLIKAVTAMTDNNNAYLLLAIENQSNIHYAMPVVTLAIYFGAKDWDAPMSIHTMFGKQDTKVLQFVPDYKINLIAPAQIKDTDFEKFTTSLKEVLLFIKYSADADKLAEVVAEDREFHHLGREEINVLNACVSANLPVSQDGQVVDVCKAIEVIAERAAEQERIDIIRKLMDKMEWTAEQAMDILSISEVDRELLLKKI
;
A
#
# COMPACT_ATOMS: atom_id res chain seq x y z
N MET A 1 15.72 -3.67 4.27
CA MET A 1 15.02 -4.87 4.78
C MET A 1 13.52 -4.63 5.01
N GLN A 2 13.14 -3.52 5.66
CA GLN A 2 11.75 -3.17 6.01
C GLN A 2 10.76 -3.12 4.82
N ASN A 3 11.16 -2.51 3.68
CA ASN A 3 10.30 -2.44 2.48
C ASN A 3 9.98 -3.82 1.87
N ILE A 4 10.86 -4.80 2.01
CA ILE A 4 10.65 -6.16 1.49
C ILE A 4 9.62 -6.89 2.36
N ILE A 5 9.72 -6.75 3.68
CA ILE A 5 8.78 -7.34 4.64
C ILE A 5 7.37 -6.76 4.44
N LYS A 6 7.25 -5.43 4.31
CA LYS A 6 5.99 -4.75 3.99
C LYS A 6 5.37 -5.28 2.70
N LYS A 7 6.16 -5.41 1.64
CA LYS A 7 5.69 -5.94 0.35
C LYS A 7 5.21 -7.39 0.47
N ILE A 8 5.92 -8.25 1.19
CA ILE A 8 5.53 -9.66 1.35
C ILE A 8 4.23 -9.79 2.16
N ALA A 9 4.12 -9.09 3.29
CA ALA A 9 2.94 -9.14 4.16
C ALA A 9 1.68 -8.65 3.42
N THR A 10 1.76 -7.48 2.78
CA THR A 10 0.62 -6.92 2.03
C THR A 10 0.22 -7.78 0.83
N ILE A 11 1.17 -8.31 0.06
CA ILE A 11 0.86 -9.22 -1.06
C ILE A 11 0.18 -10.51 -0.57
N LYS A 12 0.69 -11.11 0.51
CA LYS A 12 0.12 -12.36 1.05
C LYS A 12 -1.30 -12.15 1.57
N TYR A 13 -1.55 -11.03 2.24
CA TYR A 13 -2.87 -10.66 2.73
C TYR A 13 -3.86 -10.43 1.57
N MET A 14 -3.46 -9.64 0.58
CA MET A 14 -4.29 -9.30 -0.59
C MET A 14 -4.56 -10.47 -1.56
N ARG A 15 -3.77 -11.55 -1.49
CA ARG A 15 -3.97 -12.76 -2.29
C ARG A 15 -5.13 -13.62 -1.82
N GLN A 16 -5.66 -13.38 -0.62
CA GLN A 16 -6.83 -14.11 -0.13
C GLN A 16 -8.06 -13.68 -0.93
N ASN A 17 -8.77 -14.65 -1.53
CA ASN A 17 -9.93 -14.36 -2.38
C ASN A 17 -11.01 -13.54 -1.67
N THR A 18 -11.21 -13.77 -0.37
CA THR A 18 -12.18 -13.02 0.46
C THR A 18 -11.81 -11.55 0.54
N ILE A 19 -10.55 -11.25 0.89
CA ILE A 19 -10.02 -9.88 0.95
C ILE A 19 -10.04 -9.22 -0.43
N PHE A 20 -9.65 -9.96 -1.48
CA PHE A 20 -9.68 -9.45 -2.86
C PHE A 20 -11.11 -9.07 -3.28
N ALA A 21 -12.08 -9.96 -3.07
CA ALA A 21 -13.47 -9.69 -3.42
C ALA A 21 -14.03 -8.49 -2.66
N ASP A 22 -13.77 -8.39 -1.36
CA ASP A 22 -14.29 -7.31 -0.49
C ASP A 22 -13.79 -5.93 -0.96
N VAL A 23 -12.52 -5.83 -1.35
CA VAL A 23 -11.93 -4.62 -1.93
C VAL A 23 -12.65 -4.17 -3.20
N PHE A 24 -12.89 -5.10 -4.12
CA PHE A 24 -13.51 -4.77 -5.40
C PHE A 24 -15.02 -4.55 -5.26
N ASN A 25 -15.70 -5.28 -4.37
CA ASN A 25 -17.09 -5.04 -4.01
C ASN A 25 -17.26 -3.65 -3.38
N TYR A 26 -16.38 -3.25 -2.47
CA TYR A 26 -16.34 -1.89 -1.93
C TYR A 26 -16.17 -0.85 -3.06
N PHE A 27 -15.15 -1.02 -3.90
CA PHE A 27 -14.77 0.00 -4.89
C PHE A 27 -15.75 0.13 -6.06
N ILE A 28 -16.19 -1.00 -6.63
CA ILE A 28 -17.00 -1.03 -7.86
C ILE A 28 -18.49 -1.12 -7.54
N HIS A 29 -18.85 -1.89 -6.52
CA HIS A 29 -20.24 -2.22 -6.18
C HIS A 29 -20.72 -1.54 -4.90
N ASN A 30 -19.98 -0.54 -4.41
CA ASN A 30 -20.34 0.26 -3.24
C ASN A 30 -20.63 -0.59 -1.98
N GLY A 31 -19.94 -1.73 -1.84
CA GLY A 31 -20.06 -2.68 -0.73
C GLY A 31 -21.03 -3.85 -0.96
N GLU A 32 -21.81 -3.84 -2.05
CA GLU A 32 -22.67 -4.99 -2.39
C GLU A 32 -21.82 -6.21 -2.76
N GLN A 33 -22.17 -7.38 -2.19
CA GLN A 33 -21.42 -8.62 -2.35
C GLN A 33 -21.73 -9.31 -3.70
N VAL A 34 -21.30 -8.67 -4.79
CA VAL A 34 -21.52 -9.13 -6.16
C VAL A 34 -20.43 -10.10 -6.62
N ILE A 35 -19.17 -9.82 -6.27
CA ILE A 35 -18.04 -10.69 -6.55
C ILE A 35 -17.95 -11.75 -5.45
N CYS A 36 -18.17 -13.01 -5.79
CA CYS A 36 -18.08 -14.13 -4.85
C CYS A 36 -16.64 -14.66 -4.74
N PRO A 37 -16.04 -14.74 -3.54
CA PRO A 37 -14.68 -15.24 -3.33
C PRO A 37 -14.44 -16.65 -3.88
N GLU A 38 -15.44 -17.53 -3.84
CA GLU A 38 -15.36 -18.91 -4.29
C GLU A 38 -15.33 -19.04 -5.82
N CYS A 39 -15.79 -17.99 -6.52
CA CYS A 39 -15.76 -17.92 -7.98
C CYS A 39 -14.44 -17.32 -8.51
N LEU A 40 -13.56 -16.85 -7.63
CA LEU A 40 -12.27 -16.29 -8.02
C LEU A 40 -11.23 -17.39 -8.22
N GLN A 41 -10.57 -17.34 -9.38
CA GLN A 41 -9.44 -18.21 -9.72
C GLN A 41 -8.20 -17.35 -9.94
N GLU A 42 -7.06 -17.76 -9.37
CA GLU A 42 -5.78 -17.10 -9.65
C GLU A 42 -5.44 -17.32 -11.12
N LEU A 43 -5.43 -16.24 -11.90
CA LEU A 43 -4.91 -16.29 -13.26
C LEU A 43 -3.39 -16.42 -13.16
N ASP A 44 -2.85 -17.60 -13.44
CA ASP A 44 -1.40 -17.76 -13.53
C ASP A 44 -0.89 -16.85 -14.65
N THR A 45 -0.05 -15.87 -14.30
CA THR A 45 0.60 -14.98 -15.27
C THR A 45 1.45 -15.71 -16.32
N ARG A 46 1.75 -17.01 -16.13
CA ARG A 46 2.35 -17.89 -17.16
C ARG A 46 1.33 -18.51 -18.11
N GLU A 47 0.06 -18.65 -17.71
CA GLU A 47 -1.02 -19.24 -18.50
C GLU A 47 -1.74 -18.24 -19.41
N LEU A 48 -1.29 -16.98 -19.46
CA LEU A 48 -1.59 -16.10 -20.59
C LEU A 48 -0.79 -16.49 -21.85
N ASP A 49 -0.56 -17.80 -22.05
CA ASP A 49 -0.18 -18.38 -23.34
C ASP A 49 -1.44 -18.40 -24.19
N ILE A 50 -1.62 -17.36 -25.01
CA ILE A 50 -2.77 -17.20 -25.89
C ILE A 50 -2.87 -18.44 -26.80
N PRO A 51 -3.91 -19.29 -26.68
CA PRO A 51 -4.11 -20.35 -27.64
C PRO A 51 -4.80 -19.75 -28.86
N TYR A 52 -4.03 -19.46 -29.90
CA TYR A 52 -4.64 -19.27 -31.22
C TYR A 52 -5.06 -20.64 -31.76
N GLY A 53 -6.37 -20.82 -31.90
CA GLY A 53 -6.98 -22.08 -32.32
C GLY A 53 -6.50 -22.58 -33.67
N GLY A 54 -6.40 -23.90 -33.80
CA GLY A 54 -6.43 -24.62 -35.06
C GLY A 54 -7.50 -25.69 -34.98
N GLU A 55 -8.39 -25.76 -35.99
CA GLU A 55 -9.30 -26.89 -36.12
C GLU A 55 -8.54 -28.20 -36.29
N LYS A 56 -9.03 -29.22 -35.56
CA LYS A 56 -8.88 -30.67 -35.78
C LYS A 56 -7.47 -31.18 -36.14
N GLY A 57 -6.78 -31.71 -35.13
CA GLY A 57 -6.11 -33.01 -35.27
C GLY A 57 -4.57 -33.05 -35.28
N HIS A 58 -3.85 -31.93 -35.16
CA HIS A 58 -2.38 -31.98 -35.13
C HIS A 58 -1.80 -31.43 -33.82
N LYS A 59 -1.05 -32.28 -33.12
CA LYS A 59 -0.19 -31.93 -31.98
C LYS A 59 0.81 -30.86 -32.43
N GLN A 60 0.71 -29.63 -31.90
CA GLN A 60 1.72 -28.61 -32.17
C GLN A 60 2.95 -28.81 -31.26
N PRO A 61 4.17 -28.72 -31.83
CA PRO A 61 5.40 -28.63 -31.05
C PRO A 61 5.60 -27.20 -30.53
N VAL A 62 6.04 -27.10 -29.28
CA VAL A 62 6.49 -25.85 -28.64
C VAL A 62 7.70 -25.32 -29.41
N GLN A 63 7.61 -24.12 -29.98
CA GLN A 63 8.75 -23.45 -30.59
C GLN A 63 9.17 -22.21 -29.79
N ARG A 64 10.40 -22.27 -29.28
CA ARG A 64 11.09 -21.17 -28.58
C ARG A 64 11.66 -20.15 -29.59
N SER A 65 11.17 -18.91 -29.47
CA SER A 65 11.87 -17.60 -29.46
C SER A 65 12.63 -17.02 -30.69
N ARG A 66 12.39 -15.69 -30.83
CA ARG A 66 13.10 -14.55 -31.46
C ARG A 66 13.03 -14.38 -32.98
N ASP A 67 12.22 -13.42 -33.43
CA ASP A 67 12.62 -12.03 -33.66
C ASP A 67 11.40 -11.10 -33.56
N LEU A 68 11.42 -10.18 -32.57
CA LEU A 68 10.61 -8.95 -32.55
C LEU A 68 11.63 -7.84 -32.32
N ILE A 69 11.90 -6.99 -33.30
CA ILE A 69 12.86 -5.90 -33.13
C ILE A 69 12.21 -4.79 -32.31
N LYS A 70 12.54 -4.73 -31.01
CA LYS A 70 12.27 -3.58 -30.16
C LYS A 70 13.48 -2.67 -30.18
N ALA A 71 13.47 -1.65 -31.05
CA ALA A 71 14.48 -0.60 -31.03
C ALA A 71 13.90 0.63 -30.30
N VAL A 72 14.59 1.05 -29.24
CA VAL A 72 14.35 2.30 -28.53
C VAL A 72 15.58 3.18 -28.72
N THR A 73 15.40 4.34 -29.34
CA THR A 73 16.40 5.41 -29.32
C THR A 73 15.93 6.48 -28.35
N ALA A 74 16.77 6.81 -27.36
CA ALA A 74 16.49 7.85 -26.38
C ALA A 74 17.54 8.96 -26.46
N MET A 75 17.10 10.21 -26.52
CA MET A 75 17.95 11.41 -26.43
C MET A 75 17.38 12.35 -25.36
N THR A 76 18.22 13.21 -24.77
CA THR A 76 17.82 14.15 -23.70
C THR A 76 18.46 15.51 -23.91
N ASP A 77 17.74 16.59 -23.57
CA ASP A 77 18.24 17.97 -23.59
C ASP A 77 18.24 18.63 -22.19
N ASN A 78 18.32 17.82 -21.13
CA ASN A 78 18.25 18.18 -19.70
C ASN A 78 16.87 18.63 -19.19
N ASN A 79 15.94 19.03 -20.06
CA ASN A 79 14.56 19.32 -19.65
C ASN A 79 13.60 18.20 -20.07
N ASN A 80 13.83 17.56 -21.23
CA ASN A 80 12.94 16.54 -21.78
C ASN A 80 13.73 15.32 -22.27
N ALA A 81 13.13 14.14 -22.12
CA ALA A 81 13.61 12.90 -22.73
C ALA A 81 12.76 12.59 -23.99
N TYR A 82 13.43 12.42 -25.13
CA TYR A 82 12.82 12.07 -26.40
C TYR A 82 13.04 10.58 -26.67
N LEU A 83 11.94 9.81 -26.74
CA LEU A 83 11.98 8.39 -27.08
C LEU A 83 11.37 8.16 -28.45
N LEU A 84 12.11 7.50 -29.33
CA LEU A 84 11.60 6.96 -30.59
C LEU A 84 11.45 5.44 -30.44
N LEU A 85 10.20 4.97 -30.53
CA LEU A 85 9.81 3.56 -30.44
C LEU A 85 9.34 3.08 -31.81
N ALA A 86 10.02 2.10 -32.38
CA ALA A 86 9.50 1.34 -33.51
C ALA A 86 8.67 0.15 -32.98
N ILE A 87 7.43 0.00 -33.45
CA ILE A 87 6.49 -1.06 -33.03
C ILE A 87 6.15 -1.96 -34.24
N GLU A 88 6.16 -3.26 -34.01
CA GLU A 88 5.83 -4.30 -34.99
C GLU A 88 4.33 -4.59 -35.12
N ASN A 89 3.95 -5.00 -36.32
CA ASN A 89 2.59 -5.23 -36.78
C ASN A 89 1.95 -6.47 -36.13
N GLN A 90 0.75 -6.30 -35.55
CA GLN A 90 -0.04 -7.38 -34.93
C GLN A 90 -1.21 -7.75 -35.85
N SER A 91 -1.27 -9.01 -36.32
CA SER A 91 -2.22 -9.44 -37.36
C SER A 91 -3.61 -9.85 -36.89
N ASN A 92 -3.94 -9.79 -35.59
CA ASN A 92 -5.28 -10.13 -35.09
C ASN A 92 -5.70 -9.24 -33.91
N ILE A 93 -6.93 -8.75 -33.96
CA ILE A 93 -7.58 -7.97 -32.89
C ILE A 93 -8.18 -8.96 -31.88
N HIS A 94 -7.62 -9.01 -30.67
CA HIS A 94 -8.24 -9.71 -29.54
C HIS A 94 -9.36 -8.86 -28.94
N TYR A 95 -10.56 -9.42 -28.83
CA TYR A 95 -11.69 -8.79 -28.14
C TYR A 95 -11.32 -8.56 -26.67
N ALA A 96 -11.30 -7.29 -26.27
CA ALA A 96 -10.74 -6.80 -25.03
C ALA A 96 -11.50 -7.32 -23.78
N MET A 97 -10.75 -7.92 -22.85
CA MET A 97 -11.21 -8.10 -21.48
C MET A 97 -11.07 -6.75 -20.76
N PRO A 98 -12.12 -6.22 -20.10
CA PRO A 98 -11.99 -4.99 -19.34
C PRO A 98 -11.01 -5.22 -18.18
N VAL A 99 -9.94 -4.44 -18.14
CA VAL A 99 -8.96 -4.48 -17.04
C VAL A 99 -9.24 -3.30 -16.12
N VAL A 100 -9.58 -3.59 -14.86
CA VAL A 100 -9.66 -2.59 -13.79
C VAL A 100 -8.43 -2.74 -12.92
N THR A 101 -7.60 -1.69 -12.88
CA THR A 101 -6.44 -1.64 -11.97
C THR A 101 -6.82 -0.81 -10.75
N LEU A 102 -6.63 -1.37 -9.57
CA LEU A 102 -6.83 -0.72 -8.28
C LEU A 102 -5.53 -0.70 -7.49
N ALA A 103 -5.18 0.46 -6.94
CA ALA A 103 -4.06 0.66 -6.04
C ALA A 103 -4.57 0.81 -4.61
N ILE A 104 -3.93 0.15 -3.65
CA ILE A 104 -4.25 0.28 -2.23
C ILE A 104 -3.04 0.84 -1.51
N TYR A 105 -3.23 1.96 -0.82
CA TYR A 105 -2.20 2.62 -0.05
C TYR A 105 -2.28 2.23 1.43
N PHE A 106 -1.41 1.33 1.87
CA PHE A 106 -1.29 0.97 3.29
C PHE A 106 -0.41 1.96 4.04
N GLY A 107 -0.94 3.17 4.28
CA GLY A 107 -0.31 4.22 5.07
C GLY A 107 -1.34 5.12 5.74
N ALA A 108 -0.97 5.71 6.86
CA ALA A 108 -1.84 6.54 7.69
C ALA A 108 -2.00 7.98 7.16
N LYS A 109 -1.04 8.46 6.36
CA LYS A 109 -1.04 9.82 5.83
C LYS A 109 -2.02 9.97 4.68
N ASP A 110 -2.50 11.18 4.45
CA ASP A 110 -3.19 11.50 3.21
C ASP A 110 -2.31 11.24 1.99
N TRP A 111 -2.93 10.71 0.94
CA TRP A 111 -2.27 10.56 -0.34
C TRP A 111 -2.20 11.92 -1.05
N ASP A 112 -0.98 12.45 -1.17
CA ASP A 112 -0.68 13.75 -1.79
C ASP A 112 0.03 13.62 -3.15
N ALA A 113 0.18 12.40 -3.66
CA ALA A 113 0.88 12.11 -4.90
C ALA A 113 -0.07 12.14 -6.13
N PRO A 114 0.47 12.28 -7.36
CA PRO A 114 -0.31 12.32 -8.59
C PRO A 114 -1.30 11.15 -8.76
N MET A 115 -2.50 11.45 -9.28
CA MET A 115 -3.61 10.49 -9.48
C MET A 115 -3.83 10.10 -10.95
N SER A 116 -2.98 10.61 -11.84
CA SER A 116 -3.04 10.36 -13.28
C SER A 116 -1.65 10.55 -13.90
N ILE A 117 -1.42 9.94 -15.07
CA ILE A 117 -0.16 10.13 -15.79
C ILE A 117 0.09 11.61 -16.07
N HIS A 118 -0.91 12.36 -16.53
CA HIS A 118 -0.74 13.78 -16.82
C HIS A 118 -0.31 14.56 -15.58
N THR A 119 -0.88 14.26 -14.40
CA THR A 119 -0.43 14.89 -13.15
C THR A 119 0.99 14.49 -12.74
N MET A 120 1.46 13.28 -13.09
CA MET A 120 2.85 12.85 -12.83
C MET A 120 3.86 13.60 -13.68
N PHE A 121 3.50 13.91 -14.92
CA PHE A 121 4.34 14.66 -15.84
C PHE A 121 4.56 16.13 -15.41
N GLY A 122 3.73 16.65 -14.50
CA GLY A 122 3.80 18.02 -14.03
C GLY A 122 3.42 19.02 -15.12
N LYS A 123 4.17 20.12 -15.26
CA LYS A 123 3.92 21.12 -16.31
C LYS A 123 4.61 20.70 -17.61
N GLN A 124 3.85 20.10 -18.53
CA GLN A 124 4.31 19.77 -19.89
C GLN A 124 3.54 20.56 -20.95
N ASP A 125 4.10 20.66 -22.15
CA ASP A 125 3.42 21.22 -23.30
C ASP A 125 2.17 20.38 -23.64
N THR A 126 1.02 21.02 -23.81
CA THR A 126 -0.25 20.36 -24.16
C THR A 126 -0.16 19.61 -25.48
N LYS A 127 0.74 20.02 -26.38
CA LYS A 127 1.05 19.29 -27.62
C LYS A 127 1.70 17.94 -27.39
N VAL A 128 2.39 17.73 -26.27
CA VAL A 128 2.94 16.43 -25.89
C VAL A 128 1.87 15.60 -25.20
N LEU A 129 1.10 16.20 -24.29
CA LEU A 129 0.06 15.51 -23.54
C LEU A 129 -1.05 14.91 -24.41
N GLN A 130 -1.34 15.50 -25.59
CA GLN A 130 -2.33 14.92 -26.52
C GLN A 130 -1.98 13.51 -27.02
N PHE A 131 -0.70 13.14 -27.00
CA PHE A 131 -0.22 11.82 -27.41
C PHE A 131 -0.02 10.86 -26.24
N VAL A 132 -0.18 11.34 -25.00
CA VAL A 132 -0.02 10.55 -23.79
C VAL A 132 -1.41 10.16 -23.27
N PRO A 133 -1.78 8.87 -23.26
CA PRO A 133 -3.02 8.44 -22.65
C PRO A 133 -3.01 8.76 -21.14
N ASP A 134 -4.03 9.48 -20.67
CA ASP A 134 -4.12 9.89 -19.27
C ASP A 134 -4.74 8.79 -18.40
N TYR A 135 -3.96 7.75 -18.11
CA TYR A 135 -4.42 6.69 -17.22
C TYR A 135 -4.58 7.22 -15.80
N LYS A 136 -5.80 7.11 -15.28
CA LYS A 136 -6.14 7.47 -13.90
C LYS A 136 -5.87 6.31 -12.96
N ILE A 137 -5.42 6.64 -11.76
CA ILE A 137 -5.24 5.68 -10.67
C ILE A 137 -6.56 5.55 -9.92
N ASN A 138 -7.09 4.34 -9.83
CA ASN A 138 -8.14 4.01 -8.88
C ASN A 138 -7.45 3.71 -7.55
N LEU A 139 -7.60 4.58 -6.55
CA LEU A 139 -6.90 4.48 -5.27
C LEU A 139 -7.86 4.21 -4.12
N ILE A 140 -7.49 3.30 -3.23
CA ILE A 140 -8.03 3.18 -1.89
C ILE A 140 -6.92 3.58 -0.91
N ALA A 141 -7.16 4.64 -0.15
CA ALA A 141 -6.26 5.11 0.89
C ALA A 141 -7.05 5.27 2.20
N PRO A 142 -6.63 4.67 3.33
CA PRO A 142 -7.35 4.72 4.61
C PRO A 142 -7.76 6.13 5.03
N ALA A 143 -6.86 7.11 4.92
CA ALA A 143 -7.12 8.49 5.27
C ALA A 143 -8.27 9.14 4.47
N GLN A 144 -8.51 8.67 3.23
CA GLN A 144 -9.54 9.19 2.33
C GLN A 144 -10.90 8.47 2.45
N ILE A 145 -10.95 7.34 3.16
CA ILE A 145 -12.20 6.60 3.39
C ILE A 145 -12.99 7.31 4.50
N LYS A 146 -14.27 7.61 4.25
CA LYS A 146 -15.15 8.18 5.28
C LYS A 146 -15.42 7.14 6.37
N ASP A 147 -15.59 7.57 7.61
CA ASP A 147 -15.85 6.65 8.73
C ASP A 147 -17.09 5.77 8.48
N THR A 148 -18.16 6.36 7.92
CA THR A 148 -19.38 5.64 7.54
C THR A 148 -19.19 4.61 6.42
N ASP A 149 -18.14 4.76 5.61
CA ASP A 149 -17.87 3.86 4.49
C ASP A 149 -17.10 2.60 4.93
N PHE A 150 -16.56 2.55 6.16
CA PHE A 150 -15.91 1.34 6.67
C PHE A 150 -16.89 0.18 6.88
N GLU A 151 -18.16 0.46 7.17
CA GLU A 151 -19.21 -0.56 7.30
C GLU A 151 -19.56 -1.26 5.98
N LYS A 152 -19.02 -0.79 4.84
CA LYS A 152 -19.16 -1.44 3.54
C LYS A 152 -18.20 -2.61 3.36
N PHE A 153 -17.14 -2.68 4.16
CA PHE A 153 -16.23 -3.83 4.17
C PHE A 153 -16.83 -4.93 5.05
N THR A 154 -16.66 -6.17 4.61
CA THR A 154 -17.25 -7.35 5.27
C THR A 154 -16.21 -8.32 5.81
N THR A 155 -14.92 -8.00 5.60
CA THR A 155 -13.77 -8.80 6.02
C THR A 155 -12.87 -8.03 6.99
N SER A 156 -11.83 -8.73 7.50
CA SER A 156 -10.81 -8.17 8.39
C SER A 156 -10.07 -6.94 7.83
N LEU A 157 -10.26 -6.64 6.54
CA LEU A 157 -9.71 -5.47 5.89
C LEU A 157 -10.26 -4.18 6.49
N LYS A 158 -11.51 -4.20 6.97
CA LYS A 158 -12.13 -3.08 7.69
C LYS A 158 -11.22 -2.64 8.83
N GLU A 159 -10.92 -3.56 9.74
CA GLU A 159 -10.13 -3.32 10.94
C GLU A 159 -8.70 -2.94 10.58
N VAL A 160 -8.09 -3.60 9.59
CA VAL A 160 -6.73 -3.29 9.13
C VAL A 160 -6.64 -1.85 8.60
N LEU A 161 -7.54 -1.44 7.70
CA LEU A 161 -7.51 -0.08 7.13
C LEU A 161 -7.89 0.96 8.19
N LEU A 162 -8.85 0.66 9.06
CA LEU A 162 -9.30 1.55 10.11
C LEU A 162 -8.20 1.77 11.16
N PHE A 163 -7.48 0.72 11.54
CA PHE A 163 -6.28 0.82 12.40
C PHE A 163 -5.20 1.68 11.73
N ILE A 164 -4.91 1.44 10.45
CA ILE A 164 -3.90 2.21 9.72
C ILE A 164 -4.31 3.69 9.62
N LYS A 165 -5.59 3.99 9.39
CA LYS A 165 -6.11 5.36 9.32
C LYS A 165 -5.80 6.13 10.60
N TYR A 166 -6.03 5.50 11.75
CA TYR A 166 -5.89 6.14 13.06
C TYR A 166 -4.57 5.83 13.77
N SER A 167 -3.62 5.15 13.13
CA SER A 167 -2.36 4.76 13.79
C SER A 167 -1.48 5.93 14.25
N ALA A 168 -1.76 7.15 13.78
CA ALA A 168 -1.07 8.37 14.20
C ALA A 168 -1.79 9.15 15.30
N ASP A 169 -3.02 8.76 15.66
CA ASP A 169 -3.87 9.39 16.68
C ASP A 169 -4.26 8.32 17.71
N ALA A 170 -3.48 8.23 18.78
CA ALA A 170 -3.64 7.17 19.79
C ALA A 170 -5.00 7.23 20.49
N ASP A 171 -5.52 8.44 20.75
CA ASP A 171 -6.80 8.62 21.43
C ASP A 171 -7.96 8.14 20.55
N LYS A 172 -7.96 8.57 19.27
CA LYS A 172 -9.00 8.17 18.32
C LYS A 172 -8.91 6.68 17.96
N LEU A 173 -7.71 6.13 17.89
CA LEU A 173 -7.52 4.69 17.71
C LEU A 173 -8.07 3.90 18.91
N ALA A 174 -7.86 4.40 20.13
CA ALA A 174 -8.37 3.76 21.35
C ALA A 174 -9.91 3.74 21.38
N GLU A 175 -10.55 4.84 21.00
CA GLU A 175 -12.01 4.93 20.86
C GLU A 175 -12.52 3.88 19.87
N VAL A 176 -11.95 3.86 18.66
CA VAL A 176 -12.39 2.96 17.59
C VAL A 176 -12.19 1.48 17.95
N VAL A 177 -11.07 1.13 18.58
CA VAL A 177 -10.80 -0.24 19.04
C VAL A 177 -11.72 -0.65 20.19
N ALA A 178 -12.12 0.30 21.05
CA ALA A 178 -13.05 0.03 22.15
C ALA A 178 -14.49 -0.16 21.67
N GLU A 179 -14.88 0.55 20.60
CA GLU A 179 -16.21 0.44 20.01
C GLU A 179 -16.39 -0.82 19.16
N ASP A 180 -15.38 -1.19 18.37
CA ASP A 180 -15.47 -2.31 17.43
C ASP A 180 -14.86 -3.60 18.01
N ARG A 181 -15.75 -4.55 18.35
CA ARG A 181 -15.37 -5.83 18.96
C ARG A 181 -14.59 -6.75 18.02
N GLU A 182 -14.64 -6.52 16.71
CA GLU A 182 -13.94 -7.35 15.73
C GLU A 182 -12.42 -7.15 15.77
N PHE A 183 -11.93 -6.03 16.33
CA PHE A 183 -10.51 -5.85 16.63
C PHE A 183 -9.95 -6.91 17.57
N HIS A 184 -10.77 -7.52 18.42
CA HIS A 184 -10.32 -8.61 19.29
C HIS A 184 -10.05 -9.92 18.52
N HIS A 185 -10.42 -10.04 17.24
CA HIS A 185 -10.32 -11.28 16.47
C HIS A 185 -9.28 -11.25 15.34
N LEU A 186 -8.35 -10.27 15.35
CA LEU A 186 -7.34 -10.17 14.30
C LEU A 186 -6.46 -11.43 14.19
N GLY A 187 -6.37 -11.94 12.97
CA GLY A 187 -5.54 -13.08 12.62
C GLY A 187 -4.08 -12.72 12.36
N ARG A 188 -3.27 -13.75 12.09
CA ARG A 188 -1.82 -13.60 11.88
C ARG A 188 -1.48 -12.69 10.69
N GLU A 189 -2.24 -12.74 9.61
CA GLU A 189 -1.91 -11.98 8.40
C GLU A 189 -2.21 -10.49 8.57
N GLU A 190 -3.30 -10.16 9.26
CA GLU A 190 -3.68 -8.81 9.66
C GLU A 190 -2.59 -8.21 10.54
N ILE A 191 -2.17 -8.92 11.58
CA ILE A 191 -1.09 -8.50 12.48
C ILE A 191 0.21 -8.26 11.71
N ASN A 192 0.56 -9.14 10.77
CA ASN A 192 1.75 -8.97 9.95
C ASN A 192 1.67 -7.70 9.09
N VAL A 193 0.50 -7.39 8.53
CA VAL A 193 0.28 -6.15 7.76
C VAL A 193 0.41 -4.94 8.66
N LEU A 194 -0.24 -4.92 9.84
CA LEU A 194 -0.17 -3.80 10.79
C LEU A 194 1.26 -3.57 11.28
N ASN A 195 1.97 -4.63 11.67
CA ASN A 195 3.36 -4.55 12.08
C ASN A 195 4.28 -4.06 10.94
N ALA A 196 4.03 -4.47 9.71
CA ALA A 196 4.88 -4.06 8.59
C ALA A 196 4.55 -2.64 8.06
N CYS A 197 3.30 -2.20 8.16
CA CYS A 197 2.83 -0.95 7.57
C CYS A 197 2.91 0.24 8.53
N VAL A 198 2.53 0.04 9.80
CA VAL A 198 2.47 1.10 10.81
C VAL A 198 3.36 0.79 12.02
N SER A 199 4.14 -0.29 11.95
CA SER A 199 5.04 -0.69 13.04
C SER A 199 4.29 -0.91 14.36
N ALA A 200 3.06 -1.41 14.33
CA ALA A 200 2.24 -1.60 15.53
C ALA A 200 2.92 -2.44 16.63
N ASN A 201 3.88 -3.30 16.28
CA ASN A 201 4.64 -4.17 17.18
C ASN A 201 3.76 -5.07 18.05
N LEU A 202 2.65 -5.49 17.46
CA LEU A 202 1.73 -6.48 17.99
C LEU A 202 2.45 -7.83 18.11
N PRO A 203 2.37 -8.51 19.28
CA PRO A 203 2.90 -9.85 19.41
C PRO A 203 2.18 -10.80 18.44
N VAL A 204 2.81 -11.88 18.00
CA VAL A 204 2.15 -12.93 17.21
C VAL A 204 2.08 -14.18 18.07
N SER A 205 0.88 -14.66 18.38
CA SER A 205 0.72 -15.90 19.15
C SER A 205 1.22 -17.11 18.34
N GLN A 206 1.73 -18.13 19.03
CA GLN A 206 2.19 -19.37 18.39
C GLN A 206 1.05 -20.16 17.74
N ASP A 207 -0.18 -19.93 18.21
CA ASP A 207 -1.39 -20.66 17.81
C ASP A 207 -2.17 -19.96 16.68
N GLY A 208 -1.70 -18.81 16.20
CA GLY A 208 -2.25 -18.12 15.04
C GLY A 208 -3.54 -17.32 15.27
N GLN A 209 -4.03 -17.22 16.52
CA GLN A 209 -5.20 -16.42 16.90
C GLN A 209 -4.96 -15.49 18.10
N VAL A 210 -5.64 -14.34 17.99
CA VAL A 210 -5.97 -13.26 18.95
C VAL A 210 -4.82 -12.64 19.71
N VAL A 211 -4.61 -11.37 19.41
CA VAL A 211 -3.70 -10.47 20.11
C VAL A 211 -4.52 -9.37 20.74
N ASP A 212 -4.16 -9.03 21.97
CA ASP A 212 -4.70 -7.89 22.70
C ASP A 212 -4.31 -6.58 22.00
N VAL A 213 -5.21 -6.06 21.15
CA VAL A 213 -5.02 -4.81 20.39
C VAL A 213 -4.83 -3.61 21.32
N CYS A 214 -5.31 -3.68 22.58
CA CYS A 214 -5.05 -2.63 23.57
C CYS A 214 -3.55 -2.42 23.81
N LYS A 215 -2.75 -3.48 23.76
CA LYS A 215 -1.28 -3.36 23.85
C LYS A 215 -0.68 -2.62 22.66
N ALA A 216 -1.30 -2.68 21.49
CA ALA A 216 -0.87 -1.91 20.32
C ALA A 216 -1.03 -0.41 20.57
N ILE A 217 -2.16 -0.01 21.16
CA ILE A 217 -2.46 1.39 21.47
C ILE A 217 -1.45 1.92 22.48
N GLU A 218 -1.16 1.15 23.53
CA GLU A 218 -0.13 1.51 24.52
C GLU A 218 1.23 1.75 23.84
N VAL A 219 1.67 0.82 22.99
CA VAL A 219 2.95 0.94 22.26
C VAL A 219 2.96 2.13 21.29
N ILE A 220 1.84 2.43 20.62
CA ILE A 220 1.71 3.58 19.72
C ILE A 220 1.77 4.88 20.53
N ALA A 221 1.04 4.97 21.64
CA ALA A 221 1.02 6.13 22.52
C ALA A 221 2.41 6.41 23.12
N GLU A 222 3.10 5.38 23.61
CA GLU A 222 4.47 5.50 24.12
C GLU A 222 5.43 6.04 23.05
N ARG A 223 5.32 5.54 21.82
CA ARG A 223 6.18 6.00 20.70
C ARG A 223 5.86 7.41 20.25
N ALA A 224 4.59 7.79 20.24
CA ALA A 224 4.18 9.16 19.91
C ALA A 224 4.77 10.14 20.94
N ALA A 225 4.66 9.82 22.23
CA ALA A 225 5.26 10.60 23.30
C ALA A 225 6.80 10.65 23.21
N GLU A 226 7.45 9.52 22.87
CA GLU A 226 8.90 9.47 22.66
C GLU A 226 9.34 10.34 21.47
N GLN A 227 8.63 10.25 20.34
CA GLN A 227 8.94 11.02 19.14
C GLN A 227 8.74 12.52 19.35
N GLU A 228 7.69 12.92 20.07
CA GLU A 228 7.45 14.31 20.43
C GLU A 228 8.62 14.88 21.27
N ARG A 229 9.12 14.10 22.23
CA ARG A 229 10.31 14.48 23.01
C ARG A 229 11.54 14.65 22.12
N ILE A 230 11.78 13.72 21.18
CA ILE A 230 12.89 13.81 20.22
C ILE A 230 12.76 15.07 19.36
N ASP A 231 11.57 15.38 18.88
CA ASP A 231 11.33 16.55 18.02
C ASP A 231 11.54 17.87 18.78
N ILE A 232 11.14 17.93 20.06
CA ILE A 232 11.44 19.07 20.95
C ILE A 232 12.95 19.19 21.14
N ILE A 233 13.67 18.09 21.42
CA ILE A 233 15.12 18.11 21.60
C ILE A 233 15.81 18.62 20.33
N ARG A 234 15.46 18.09 19.15
CA ARG A 234 16.00 18.56 17.86
C ARG A 234 15.75 20.03 17.63
N LYS A 235 14.55 20.51 17.94
CA LYS A 235 14.19 21.93 17.82
C LYS A 235 14.98 22.83 18.77
N LEU A 236 15.29 22.35 19.98
CA LEU A 236 16.15 23.05 20.93
C LEU A 236 17.61 23.08 20.44
N MET A 237 18.12 21.95 19.91
CA MET A 237 19.45 21.88 19.30
C MET A 237 19.59 22.86 18.14
N ASP A 238 18.62 22.89 17.21
CA ASP A 238 18.66 23.75 16.03
C ASP A 238 18.53 25.25 16.37
N LYS A 239 17.69 25.61 17.36
CA LYS A 239 17.43 27.03 17.68
C LYS A 239 18.41 27.65 18.66
N MET A 240 18.96 26.86 19.57
CA MET A 240 19.80 27.34 20.67
C MET A 240 21.26 26.90 20.55
N GLU A 241 21.63 26.15 19.51
CA GLU A 241 22.95 25.51 19.33
C GLU A 241 23.35 24.63 20.53
N TRP A 242 22.36 24.04 21.20
CA TRP A 242 22.57 23.17 22.35
C TRP A 242 22.97 21.76 21.95
N THR A 243 23.70 21.07 22.83
CA THR A 243 23.90 19.63 22.71
C THR A 243 22.62 18.88 23.10
N ALA A 244 22.48 17.64 22.63
CA ALA A 244 21.35 16.78 23.01
C ALA A 244 21.25 16.64 24.54
N GLU A 245 22.39 16.52 25.23
CA GLU A 245 22.47 16.42 26.70
C GLU A 245 21.95 17.69 27.39
N GLN A 246 22.33 18.87 26.90
CA GLN A 246 21.86 20.15 27.45
C GLN A 246 20.34 20.33 27.26
N ALA A 247 19.80 19.93 26.12
CA ALA A 247 18.37 19.95 25.87
C ALA A 247 17.62 18.96 26.78
N MET A 248 18.18 17.76 27.00
CA MET A 248 17.60 16.76 27.90
C MET A 248 17.63 17.20 29.38
N ASP A 249 18.66 17.95 29.81
CA ASP A 249 18.75 18.53 31.17
C ASP A 249 17.60 19.51 31.44
N ILE A 250 17.34 20.41 30.49
CA ILE A 250 16.26 21.39 30.60
C ILE A 250 14.89 20.70 30.65
N LEU A 251 14.71 19.65 29.85
CA LEU A 251 13.47 18.88 29.81
C LEU A 251 13.32 17.92 31.01
N SER A 252 14.29 17.88 31.93
CA SER A 252 14.27 17.01 33.12
C SER A 252 14.04 15.54 32.77
N ILE A 253 14.64 15.07 31.67
CA ILE A 253 14.48 13.69 31.20
C ILE A 253 15.27 12.74 32.11
N SER A 254 14.62 11.62 32.50
CA SER A 254 15.22 10.60 33.35
C SER A 254 16.46 9.97 32.72
N GLU A 255 17.43 9.54 33.52
CA GLU A 255 18.67 8.90 33.03
C GLU A 255 18.39 7.63 32.21
N VAL A 256 17.34 6.88 32.56
CA VAL A 256 16.93 5.68 31.83
C VAL A 256 16.44 6.03 30.41
N ASP A 257 15.65 7.10 30.29
CA ASP A 257 15.15 7.54 28.99
C ASP A 257 16.24 8.20 28.15
N ARG A 258 17.25 8.84 28.77
CA ARG A 258 18.38 9.47 28.06
C ARG A 258 19.15 8.49 27.20
N GLU A 259 19.55 7.34 27.76
CA GLU A 259 20.29 6.33 27.01
C GLU A 259 19.51 5.81 25.79
N LEU A 260 18.18 5.80 25.89
CA LEU A 260 17.28 5.32 24.84
C LEU A 260 17.11 6.38 23.74
N LEU A 261 16.94 7.64 24.14
CA LEU A 261 16.78 8.78 23.24
C LEU A 261 18.08 9.16 22.52
N LEU A 262 19.24 9.09 23.19
CA LEU A 262 20.55 9.37 22.60
C LEU A 262 20.91 8.42 21.45
N LYS A 263 20.35 7.21 21.43
CA LYS A 263 20.54 6.26 20.32
C LYS A 263 19.73 6.61 19.07
N LYS A 264 18.75 7.52 19.19
CA LYS A 264 17.77 7.88 18.15
C LYS A 264 17.92 9.31 17.62
N ILE A 265 18.68 10.16 18.33
CA ILE A 265 19.03 11.53 17.95
C ILE A 265 20.33 11.51 17.16
#